data_AF-A0A968JAC7-F1
#
_entry.id   AF-A0A968JAC7-F1
#
_cell.length_a   1.000
_cell.length_b   1.000
_cell.length_c   1.000
_cell.angle_alpha   90.00
_cell.angle_beta   90.00
_cell.angle_gamma   90.00
#
_symmetry.space_group_name_H-M   'P 1'
#
loop_
_entity.id
_entity.type
_entity.pdbx_description
1 polymer ?
#
loop_
_entity_poly.entity_id
_entity_poly.type
_entity_poly.pdbx_seq_one_letter_code
_entity_poly.pdbx_strand_id
1 'polypeptide(L)'
;MPVTLQKGQRVSLAKEAPGLKRCRVGLGWDVKQTDGGQDFDLDASILMVGSDNKLCSDKHFVFYNNLESPDGSVKHTGDNLTGEGEGDDEVLLI
;
A
#
# COMPACT_ATOMS: atom_id res chain seq x y z
N MET A 1 8.65 -14.83 -10.53
CA MET A 1 8.54 -15.70 -9.35
C MET A 1 8.11 -14.84 -8.18
N PRO A 2 7.25 -15.33 -7.27
CA PRO A 2 6.94 -14.60 -6.04
C PRO A 2 8.22 -14.45 -5.20
N VAL A 3 8.43 -13.28 -4.61
CA VAL A 3 9.53 -13.03 -3.68
C VAL A 3 8.97 -13.11 -2.27
N THR A 4 9.34 -14.14 -1.52
CA THR A 4 8.99 -14.24 -0.10
C THR A 4 9.94 -13.39 0.73
N LEU A 5 9.40 -12.41 1.44
CA LEU A 5 10.15 -11.53 2.33
C LEU A 5 10.17 -12.07 3.75
N GLN A 6 11.35 -12.11 4.36
CA GLN A 6 11.52 -12.30 5.81
C GLN A 6 11.61 -10.95 6.52
N LYS A 7 11.30 -10.92 7.82
CA LYS A 7 11.41 -9.70 8.63
C LYS A 7 12.83 -9.11 8.53
N GLY A 8 12.93 -7.85 8.11
CA GLY A 8 14.19 -7.14 7.93
C GLY A 8 14.89 -7.38 6.58
N GLN A 9 14.34 -8.25 5.73
CA GLN A 9 14.83 -8.45 4.37
C GLN A 9 14.51 -7.22 3.51
N ARG A 10 15.46 -6.86 2.64
CA ARG A 10 15.29 -5.83 1.61
C ARG A 10 15.35 -6.50 0.24
N VAL A 11 14.46 -6.11 -0.65
CA VAL A 11 14.45 -6.56 -2.06
C VAL A 11 14.73 -5.35 -2.94
N SER A 12 15.57 -5.56 -3.95
CA SER A 12 15.90 -4.52 -4.93
C SER A 12 15.02 -4.69 -6.15
N LEU A 13 14.02 -3.80 -6.31
CA LEU A 13 13.16 -3.80 -7.49
C LEU A 13 13.94 -3.60 -8.79
N ALA A 14 15.09 -2.93 -8.76
CA ALA A 14 15.94 -2.76 -9.94
C ALA A 14 16.54 -4.09 -10.45
N LYS A 15 16.74 -5.07 -9.55
CA LYS A 15 17.22 -6.41 -9.92
C LYS A 15 16.07 -7.32 -10.35
N GLU A 16 14.95 -7.26 -9.63
CA GLU A 16 13.81 -8.14 -9.88
C GLU A 16 12.98 -7.70 -11.10
N ALA A 17 12.87 -6.40 -11.33
CA ALA A 17 12.09 -5.81 -12.43
C ALA A 17 12.81 -4.59 -13.03
N PRO A 18 13.86 -4.80 -13.86
CA PRO A 18 14.56 -3.72 -14.53
C PRO A 18 13.60 -2.88 -15.40
N GLY A 19 13.58 -1.56 -15.19
CA GLY A 19 12.71 -0.66 -15.93
C GLY A 19 11.24 -0.65 -15.49
N LEU A 20 10.95 -0.99 -14.23
CA LEU A 20 9.62 -0.88 -13.63
C LEU A 20 9.04 0.53 -13.85
N LYS A 21 7.88 0.59 -14.52
CA LYS A 21 7.17 1.85 -14.81
C LYS A 21 5.86 2.02 -14.05
N ARG A 22 5.30 0.90 -13.59
CA ARG A 22 4.05 0.82 -12.85
C ARG A 22 4.19 -0.25 -11.79
N CYS A 23 3.65 -0.01 -10.61
CA CYS A 23 3.62 -0.95 -9.50
C CYS A 23 2.20 -1.03 -8.95
N ARG A 24 1.86 -2.19 -8.39
CA ARG A 24 0.64 -2.38 -7.63
C ARG A 24 1.03 -2.93 -6.26
N VAL A 25 0.59 -2.26 -5.22
CA VAL A 25 0.67 -2.73 -3.85
C VAL A 25 -0.72 -3.23 -3.48
N GLY A 26 -0.84 -4.51 -3.15
CA GLY A 26 -2.05 -5.11 -2.63
C GLY A 26 -1.83 -5.48 -1.17
N LEU A 27 -2.81 -5.17 -0.32
CA LEU A 27 -2.88 -5.58 1.07
C LEU A 27 -4.16 -6.40 1.23
N GLY A 28 -4.04 -7.60 1.80
CA GLY A 28 -5.19 -8.45 2.09
C GLY A 28 -5.06 -9.09 3.47
N TRP A 29 -6.17 -9.22 4.18
CA TRP A 29 -6.23 -9.81 5.51
C TRP A 29 -7.57 -10.48 5.78
N ASP A 30 -7.55 -11.51 6.64
CA ASP A 30 -8.77 -12.23 6.98
C ASP A 30 -9.61 -11.46 8.00
N VAL A 31 -10.94 -11.46 7.79
CA VAL A 31 -11.91 -10.92 8.74
C VAL A 31 -11.76 -11.58 10.12
N LYS A 32 -12.04 -10.78 11.15
CA LYS A 32 -12.03 -11.24 12.53
C LYS A 32 -13.12 -12.30 12.74
N GLN A 33 -12.71 -13.48 13.20
CA GLN A 33 -13.63 -14.62 13.41
C GLN A 33 -14.40 -14.60 14.75
N THR A 34 -14.21 -13.57 15.59
CA THR A 34 -14.81 -13.50 16.94
C THR A 34 -15.64 -12.22 17.12
N ASP A 35 -16.91 -12.38 17.49
CA ASP A 35 -17.95 -11.34 17.69
C ASP A 35 -17.72 -10.37 18.88
N GLY A 36 -16.48 -10.20 19.33
CA GLY A 36 -16.16 -9.56 20.61
C GLY A 36 -15.83 -8.07 20.58
N GLY A 37 -16.00 -7.35 19.46
CA GLY A 37 -15.64 -5.92 19.38
C GLY A 37 -15.37 -5.43 17.96
N GLN A 38 -14.62 -4.34 17.80
CA GLN A 38 -14.29 -3.72 16.49
C GLN A 38 -13.55 -4.68 15.54
N ASP A 39 -13.77 -4.49 14.25
CA ASP A 39 -13.16 -5.22 13.15
C ASP A 39 -11.66 -4.91 13.00
N PHE A 40 -10.96 -5.74 12.24
CA PHE A 40 -9.57 -5.47 11.88
C PHE A 40 -9.54 -4.50 10.70
N ASP A 41 -9.09 -3.30 11.00
CA ASP A 41 -8.85 -2.23 10.05
C ASP A 41 -7.33 -2.13 9.82
N LEU A 42 -6.88 -2.54 8.64
CA LEU A 42 -5.48 -2.50 8.25
C LEU A 42 -5.31 -1.53 7.09
N ASP A 43 -4.52 -0.48 7.33
CA ASP A 43 -4.24 0.51 6.31
C ASP A 43 -2.97 0.21 5.51
N ALA A 44 -3.05 0.41 4.20
CA ALA A 44 -1.89 0.63 3.36
C ALA A 44 -1.71 2.12 3.03
N SER A 45 -0.47 2.62 3.08
CA SER A 45 -0.19 4.03 2.79
C SER A 45 1.15 4.22 2.08
N ILE A 46 1.26 5.27 1.27
CA ILE A 46 2.46 5.64 0.52
C ILE A 46 2.94 7.02 0.93
N LEU A 47 4.23 7.09 1.27
CA LEU A 47 4.96 8.33 1.52
C LEU A 47 5.88 8.60 0.33
N MET A 48 5.56 9.63 -0.46
CA MET A 48 6.43 10.01 -1.58
C MET A 48 7.49 11.00 -1.08
N VAL A 49 8.73 10.54 -1.08
CA VAL A 49 9.87 11.32 -0.58
C VAL A 49 10.68 11.91 -1.73
N GLY A 50 11.16 13.14 -1.51
CA GLY A 50 12.09 13.81 -2.40
C GLY A 50 13.52 13.29 -2.26
N SER A 51 14.44 13.87 -3.03
CA SER A 51 15.86 13.52 -3.00
C SER A 51 16.55 13.80 -1.67
N ASP A 52 15.93 14.61 -0.81
CA ASP A 52 16.37 14.92 0.55
C ASP A 52 15.84 13.93 1.60
N ASN A 53 15.16 12.85 1.17
CA ASN A 53 14.48 11.86 2.00
C ASN A 53 13.37 12.45 2.89
N LYS A 54 12.78 13.59 2.51
CA LYS A 54 11.62 14.17 3.19
C LYS A 54 10.39 14.08 2.31
N LEU A 55 9.22 14.14 2.95
CA LEU A 55 7.96 14.21 2.24
C LEU A 55 7.91 15.47 1.37
N CYS A 56 7.57 15.32 0.09
CA CYS A 56 7.51 16.46 -0.84
C CYS A 56 6.48 17.53 -0.41
N SER A 57 5.36 17.09 0.17
CA SER A 57 4.36 17.92 0.84
C SER A 57 3.36 17.01 1.57
N ASP A 58 2.54 17.54 2.46
CA ASP A 58 1.47 16.77 3.14
C ASP A 58 0.54 16.03 2.17
N LYS A 59 0.28 16.59 0.97
CA LYS A 59 -0.53 15.95 -0.06
C LYS A 59 0.13 14.76 -0.77
N HIS A 60 1.45 14.60 -0.63
CA HIS A 60 2.22 13.49 -1.19
C HIS A 60 2.26 12.28 -0.24
N PHE A 61 1.48 12.35 0.84
CA PHE A 61 1.14 11.20 1.67
C PHE A 61 -0.21 10.67 1.23
N VAL A 62 -0.22 9.50 0.59
CA VAL A 62 -1.44 8.85 0.06
C VAL A 62 -1.88 7.75 1.02
N PHE A 63 -3.12 7.83 1.49
CA PHE A 63 -3.73 6.96 2.51
C PHE A 63 -5.26 7.05 2.42
N TYR A 64 -6.01 6.36 3.29
CA TYR A 64 -7.48 6.30 3.27
C TYR A 64 -8.19 7.67 3.10
N ASN A 65 -7.66 8.75 3.69
CA ASN A 65 -8.26 10.09 3.62
C ASN A 65 -7.67 10.98 2.50
N ASN A 66 -6.63 10.53 1.81
CA ASN A 66 -6.02 11.22 0.68
C ASN A 66 -5.68 10.20 -0.41
N LEU A 67 -6.66 9.93 -1.28
CA LEU A 67 -6.63 8.78 -2.18
C LEU A 67 -5.74 8.97 -3.41
N GLU A 68 -5.25 10.17 -3.71
CA GLU A 68 -4.47 10.43 -4.93
C GLU A 68 -3.39 11.47 -4.66
N SER A 69 -2.19 11.23 -5.20
CA SER A 69 -1.11 12.20 -5.14
C SER A 69 -1.37 13.38 -6.09
N PRO A 70 -0.84 14.60 -5.81
CA PRO A 70 -1.08 15.78 -6.64
C PRO A 70 -0.60 15.65 -8.10
N ASP A 71 0.37 14.78 -8.34
CA ASP A 71 0.94 14.49 -9.65
C ASP A 71 0.25 13.30 -10.35
N GLY A 72 -0.73 12.66 -9.69
CA GLY A 72 -1.49 11.51 -10.22
C GLY A 72 -0.66 10.24 -10.39
N SER A 73 0.56 10.21 -9.84
CA SER A 73 1.44 9.05 -9.94
C SER A 73 1.05 7.94 -8.98
N VAL A 74 0.38 8.26 -7.86
CA VAL A 74 -0.07 7.28 -6.88
C VAL A 74 -1.57 7.42 -6.64
N LYS A 75 -2.28 6.28 -6.65
CA LYS A 75 -3.72 6.22 -6.40
C LYS A 75 -4.09 5.06 -5.47
N HIS A 76 -4.76 5.38 -4.37
CA HIS A 76 -5.46 4.47 -3.48
C HIS A 76 -6.83 4.12 -4.07
N THR A 77 -7.18 2.84 -4.14
CA THR A 77 -8.44 2.41 -4.76
C THR A 77 -9.65 2.50 -3.83
N GLY A 78 -9.42 2.53 -2.53
CA GLY A 78 -10.45 2.61 -1.50
C GLY A 78 -9.94 1.98 -0.21
N ASP A 79 -10.52 2.44 0.89
CA ASP A 79 -10.24 1.96 2.25
C ASP A 79 -11.18 0.78 2.56
N ASN A 80 -10.62 -0.34 3.03
CA ASN A 80 -11.39 -1.48 3.50
C ASN A 80 -11.28 -1.59 5.01
N LEU A 81 -12.38 -1.32 5.70
CA LEU A 81 -12.41 -1.26 7.17
C LEU A 81 -12.56 -2.63 7.86
N THR A 82 -12.71 -3.72 7.09
CA THR A 82 -13.11 -5.04 7.63
C THR A 82 -12.27 -6.20 7.14
N GLY A 83 -11.70 -6.11 5.94
CA GLY A 83 -11.08 -7.24 5.24
C GLY A 83 -12.10 -8.21 4.64
N GLU A 84 -13.36 -7.79 4.46
CA GLU A 84 -14.37 -8.62 3.81
C GLU A 84 -14.08 -8.68 2.30
N GLY A 85 -13.56 -9.81 1.84
CA GLY A 85 -13.19 -9.99 0.43
C GLY A 85 -12.36 -11.24 0.19
N GLU A 86 -12.08 -11.50 -1.09
CA GLU A 86 -11.11 -12.49 -1.53
C GLU A 86 -10.00 -11.75 -2.30
N GLY A 87 -8.74 -11.92 -1.88
CA GLY A 87 -7.58 -11.38 -2.57
C GLY A 87 -6.98 -10.13 -1.92
N ASP A 88 -6.77 -9.08 -2.72
CA ASP A 88 -6.20 -7.80 -2.25
C ASP A 88 -7.37 -6.90 -1.81
N ASP A 89 -7.58 -6.74 -0.50
CA ASP A 89 -8.64 -5.92 0.10
C ASP A 89 -8.43 -4.42 -0.12
N GLU A 90 -7.18 -3.98 -0.03
CA GLU A 90 -6.75 -2.64 -0.40
C GLU A 90 -5.70 -2.66 -1.49
N VAL A 91 -5.80 -1.68 -2.40
CA VAL A 91 -4.88 -1.57 -3.53
C VAL A 91 -4.39 -0.14 -3.69
N LEU A 92 -3.07 0.00 -3.86
CA LEU A 92 -2.43 1.24 -4.27
C LEU A 92 -1.72 1.03 -5.60
N LEU A 93 -2.01 1.92 -6.55
CA LEU A 93 -1.46 1.93 -7.90
C LEU A 93 -0.40 3.02 -8.00
N ILE A 94 0.76 2.66 -8.54
CA ILE A 94 1.90 3.55 -8.83
C ILE A 94 2.28 3.42 -10.30
#